data_AF-A0A519XYI9-F1
#
_entry.id   AF-A0A519XYI9-F1
#
_cell.length_a   1.000
_cell.length_b   1.000
_cell.length_c   1.000
_cell.angle_alpha   90.00
_cell.angle_beta   90.00
_cell.angle_gamma   90.00
#
_symmetry.space_group_name_H-M   'P 1'
#
loop_
_entity.id
_entity.type
_entity.pdbx_description
1 polymer ?
#
loop_
_entity_poly.entity_id
_entity_poly.type
_entity_poly.pdbx_seq_one_letter_code
_entity_poly.pdbx_strand_id
1 'polypeptide(L)' 'MVQRKVLFWSIVTALGGFLFGFDTAVISGAEKAIQQLWQLSAVEHGFTISIALIGTVLGAMFGSIPSDK' A
#
# COMPACT_ATOMS: atom_id res chain seq x y z
N MET A 1 19.30 -23.03 16.09
CA MET A 1 19.89 -22.28 14.96
C MET A 1 18.77 -21.76 14.08
N VAL A 2 18.59 -20.44 13.99
CA VAL A 2 17.70 -19.87 12.97
C VAL A 2 18.30 -20.18 11.61
N GLN A 3 17.55 -20.87 10.77
CA GLN A 3 18.01 -21.20 9.43
C GLN A 3 18.17 -19.89 8.63
N ARG A 4 19.33 -19.67 8.00
CA ARG A 4 19.64 -18.45 7.25
C ARG A 4 18.58 -18.08 6.19
N LYS A 5 17.90 -19.10 5.63
CA LYS A 5 16.78 -18.94 4.70
C LYS A 5 15.53 -18.34 5.36
N VAL A 6 15.20 -18.78 6.58
CA VAL A 6 14.03 -18.27 7.33
C VAL A 6 14.25 -16.80 7.68
N LEU A 7 15.44 -16.43 8.14
CA LEU A 7 15.78 -15.02 8.41
C LEU A 7 15.64 -14.16 7.15
N PHE A 8 16.12 -14.65 6.01
CA PHE A 8 15.98 -13.94 4.73
C PHE A 8 14.51 -13.74 4.33
N TRP A 9 13.69 -14.79 4.38
CA TRP A 9 12.26 -14.68 4.05
C TRP A 9 11.52 -13.74 5.01
N SER A 10 11.80 -13.81 6.31
CA SER A 10 11.19 -12.91 7.29
C SER A 10 11.51 -11.44 6.99
N ILE A 11 12.74 -11.12 6.59
CA ILE A 11 13.11 -9.76 6.18
C ILE A 11 12.35 -9.35 4.92
N VAL A 12 12.29 -10.22 3.90
CA VAL A 12 11.57 -9.92 2.65
C VAL A 12 10.08 -9.67 2.92
N THR A 13 9.42 -10.51 3.71
CA THR A 13 8.01 -10.33 4.08
C THR A 13 7.80 -9.07 4.92
N ALA A 14 8.69 -8.78 5.87
CA ALA A 14 8.62 -7.57 6.69
C ALA A 14 8.81 -6.30 5.84
N LEU A 15 9.71 -6.32 4.86
CA LEU A 15 9.89 -5.22 3.92
C LEU A 15 8.67 -5.01 3.02
N GLY A 16 7.98 -6.09 2.62
CA GLY A 16 6.71 -6.00 1.91
C GLY A 16 5.63 -5.27 2.72
N GLY A 17 5.45 -5.67 3.99
CA GLY A 17 4.52 -4.99 4.91
C GLY A 17 4.93 -3.55 5.23
N PHE A 18 6.23 -3.29 5.36
CA PHE A 18 6.77 -1.95 5.56
C PHE A 18 6.51 -1.05 4.36
N LEU A 19 6.74 -1.51 3.13
CA LEU A 19 6.49 -0.74 1.91
C LEU A 19 5.00 -0.41 1.77
N PHE A 20 4.11 -1.35 2.06
CA PHE A 20 2.67 -1.11 2.09
C PHE A 20 2.30 0.00 3.08
N GLY A 21 2.83 -0.05 4.31
CA GLY A 21 2.60 1.02 5.30
C GLY A 21 3.22 2.36 4.89
N PHE A 22 4.40 2.33 4.26
CA PHE A 22 5.08 3.52 3.77
C PHE A 22 4.24 4.28 2.74
N ASP A 23 3.62 3.57 1.78
CA ASP A 23 2.75 4.17 0.77
C ASP A 23 1.55 4.89 1.41
N THR A 24 0.94 4.30 2.45
CA THR A 24 -0.16 4.95 3.19
C THR A 24 0.29 6.21 3.93
N ALA A 25 1.49 6.20 4.49
CA ALA A 25 2.06 7.36 5.19
C ALA A 25 2.37 8.51 4.22
N VAL A 26 2.92 8.20 3.03
CA VAL A 26 3.20 9.20 1.99
C VAL A 26 1.91 9.84 1.47
N ILE A 27 0.86 9.04 1.23
CA ILE A 27 -0.45 9.57 0.81
C ILE A 27 -1.01 10.53 1.88
N SER A 28 -1.03 10.12 3.15
CA SER A 28 -1.54 10.95 4.23
C SER A 28 -0.73 12.24 4.43
N GLY A 29 0.59 12.20 4.16
CA GLY A 29 1.44 13.38 4.16
C GLY A 29 1.16 14.35 3.00
N ALA A 30 0.73 13.85 1.85
CA ALA A 30 0.49 14.64 0.64
C ALA A 30 -0.99 15.06 0.44
N GLU A 31 -1.94 14.43 1.14
CA GLU A 31 -3.38 14.53 0.84
C GLU A 31 -3.89 15.99 0.83
N LYS A 32 -3.47 16.81 1.81
CA LYS A 32 -3.90 18.20 1.94
C LYS A 32 -3.31 19.08 0.84
N ALA A 33 -2.05 18.82 0.46
CA ALA A 33 -1.40 19.55 -0.62
C ALA A 33 -2.09 19.27 -1.96
N ILE A 34 -2.44 18.00 -2.22
CA ILE A 34 -3.20 17.60 -3.42
C ILE A 34 -4.60 18.23 -3.40
N GLN A 35 -5.29 18.21 -2.26
CA GLN A 35 -6.60 18.83 -2.11
C GLN A 35 -6.58 20.32 -2.46
N GLN A 36 -5.58 21.06 -1.96
CA GLN A 36 -5.43 22.49 -2.24
C GLN A 36 -5.02 22.78 -3.68
N LEU A 37 -4.09 21.99 -4.24
CA LEU A 37 -3.57 22.16 -5.60
C LEU A 37 -4.67 21.97 -6.66
N TRP A 38 -5.57 21.01 -6.45
CA TRP A 38 -6.63 20.64 -7.40
C TRP A 38 -8.00 21.21 -7.01
N GLN A 39 -8.11 21.96 -5.91
CA GLN A 39 -9.37 22.47 -5.35
C GLN A 39 -10.46 21.39 -5.22
N LEU A 40 -10.07 20.20 -4.77
CA LEU A 40 -10.97 19.05 -4.68
C LEU A 40 -12.07 19.28 -3.64
N SER A 41 -13.31 18.97 -4.01
CA SER A 41 -14.41 18.87 -3.05
C SER A 41 -14.18 17.71 -2.07
N ALA A 42 -14.88 17.71 -0.93
CA ALA A 42 -14.73 16.66 0.09
C ALA A 42 -14.98 15.24 -0.48
N VAL A 43 -15.91 15.12 -1.42
CA VAL A 43 -16.25 13.85 -2.07
C VAL A 43 -15.14 13.40 -3.02
N GLU A 44 -14.63 14.30 -3.86
CA GLU A 44 -13.56 13.99 -4.80
C GLU A 44 -12.24 13.68 -4.09
N HIS A 45 -11.94 14.39 -3.01
CA HIS A 45 -10.80 14.11 -2.15
C HIS A 45 -10.88 12.72 -1.52
N GLY A 46 -12.03 12.39 -0.91
CA GLY A 46 -12.27 11.06 -0.33
C GLY A 46 -12.20 9.95 -1.37
N PHE A 47 -12.75 10.16 -2.56
CA PHE A 47 -12.65 9.21 -3.67
C PHE A 47 -11.20 9.01 -4.12
N THR A 48 -10.43 10.09 -4.26
CA THR A 48 -9.03 10.06 -4.68
C THR A 48 -8.17 9.22 -3.72
N ILE A 49 -8.35 9.38 -2.40
CA ILE A 49 -7.64 8.57 -1.40
C ILE A 49 -8.15 7.12 -1.41
N SER A 50 -9.46 6.91 -1.57
CA SER A 50 -10.08 5.58 -1.53
C SER A 50 -9.64 4.67 -2.68
N ILE A 51 -9.22 5.23 -3.82
CA ILE A 51 -8.68 4.44 -4.94
C ILE A 51 -7.47 3.60 -4.51
N ALA A 52 -6.62 4.12 -3.62
CA ALA A 52 -5.49 3.35 -3.09
C ALA A 52 -5.97 2.09 -2.36
N LEU A 53 -6.99 2.20 -1.51
CA LEU A 53 -7.59 1.05 -0.82
C LEU A 53 -8.23 0.06 -1.80
N ILE A 54 -8.97 0.55 -2.79
CA ILE A 54 -9.59 -0.30 -3.83
C ILE A 54 -8.52 -1.10 -4.58
N GLY A 55 -7.42 -0.45 -4.98
CA GLY A 55 -6.29 -1.11 -5.62
C GLY A 55 -5.68 -2.23 -4.77
N THR A 56 -5.60 -2.03 -3.45
CA THR A 56 -5.06 -3.04 -2.52
C THR A 56 -5.99 -4.23 -2.35
N VAL A 57 -7.30 -4.02 -2.36
CA VAL A 57 -8.29 -5.11 -2.36
C VAL A 57 -8.14 -5.95 -3.61
N LEU A 58 -8.08 -5.31 -4.79
CA LEU A 58 -7.86 -6.02 -6.05
C LEU A 58 -6.52 -6.77 -6.05
N GLY A 59 -5.45 -6.11 -5.60
CA GLY A 59 -4.13 -6.75 -5.48
C GLY A 59 -4.14 -7.98 -4.57
N ALA A 60 -4.82 -7.91 -3.42
CA ALA A 60 -4.96 -9.06 -2.52
C ALA A 60 -5.77 -10.20 -3.13
N MET A 61 -6.83 -9.88 -3.88
CA MET A 61 -7.65 -10.89 -4.58
C MET A 61 -6.86 -11.67 -5.64
N PHE A 62 -5.96 -10.99 -6.37
CA PHE A 62 -5.17 -11.60 -7.44
C PHE A 62 -3.77 -12.05 -7.01
N GLY A 63 -3.34 -11.74 -5.78
CA GLY A 63 -2.02 -12.06 -5.26
C GLY A 63 -1.72 -13.55 -5.16
N SER A 64 -2.75 -14.41 -5.14
CA SER A 64 -2.60 -15.86 -5.17
C SER A 64 -2.08 -16.39 -6.52
N ILE A 65 -2.39 -15.73 -7.64
CA ILE A 65 -2.01 -16.19 -9.00
C ILE A 65 -0.48 -16.30 -9.17
N PRO A 66 0.34 -15.31 -8.80
CA PRO A 66 1.79 -15.44 -8.84
C PRO A 66 2.35 -16.24 -7.64
N SER A 67 1.60 -16.41 -6.55
CA SER A 67 2.05 -17.17 -5.37
C SER A 67 1.89 -18.68 -5.52
N ASP A 68 0.97 -19.14 -6.38
CA ASP A 68 0.72 -20.56 -6.67
C ASP A 68 1.67 -21.16 -7.72
N LYS A 69 2.60 -20.37 -8.26
CA LYS A 69 3.60 -20.78 -9.27
C LYS A 69 5.01 -20.70 -8.72
#